data_AF-A0A0N1GXT9-F1
#
_entry.id   AF-A0A0N1GXT9-F1
#
_cell.length_a   1.000
_cell.length_b   1.000
_cell.length_c   1.000
_cell.angle_alpha   90.00
_cell.angle_beta   90.00
_cell.angle_gamma   90.00
#
_symmetry.space_group_name_H-M   'P 1'
#
loop_
_entity.id
_entity.type
_entity.pdbx_description
1 polymer ?
#
loop_
_entity_poly.entity_id
_entity_poly.type
_entity_poly.pdbx_seq_one_letter_code
_entity_poly.pdbx_strand_id
1 'polypeptide(L)'
;MSTTPPTYRLRQIPAYVERFSLVPFLRQTSASFDLVGEITVYSLAPSVGDWTRPPSQTATISFHANPELLWGQGNAWYFQLSDQQRPLEMDSHFLDFTVLNSVSEADHVVDCIAISGLASHPFGSWRYRQPRAGAQGASLNFMWLRDSLPWDVKGIRVLIYGYDSRLTHSHSFQTIDDIARGFVPMLRTIAPADQLKPIIILAHSLGGIVVKSALLRLAEMPEKEHILLRNIRSIMFFGVPSKGMHVGHFLSMVEGQYNQQLVKMLARGSMYLSDLDAKLSQVPCYRLMRLVSAHETETSPTTVVDANGKWTRDGSHEILVSPESATQPGCEPTDVFPINKDHSNMVKFAPGDADYARTLAYLRWLVNDTASQARDIYYGDRQTANDQDIFDASGAVYDWDAELQAVASDPWPLGSWAQQPSPVHEAARPDDQTRPHEDHNADHAILDAAEEVPEHSKGRNVDHAILDTPEESPQHSEAVASSFAGNDKMECPYCAIKFTHRDLKRHLLTHNQENPYVATRAAIPGRETTSVTDAARSLRQPTHSPAISDSRTDVPYGEPNSINSLSNDDVLEAGGVPTE
;
A
#
# COMPACT_ATOMS: atom_id res chain seq x y z
N MET A 1 26.84 -16.81 3.42
CA MET A 1 26.27 -15.70 4.22
C MET A 1 24.78 -15.94 4.33
N SER A 2 24.13 -15.70 5.49
CA SER A 2 22.67 -15.85 5.57
C SER A 2 21.99 -14.67 4.87
N THR A 3 21.44 -14.93 3.68
CA THR A 3 20.52 -14.03 3.00
C THR A 3 19.11 -14.36 3.45
N THR A 4 18.34 -13.36 3.87
CA THR A 4 16.89 -13.48 4.05
C THR A 4 16.26 -14.10 2.80
N PRO A 5 15.42 -15.15 2.90
CA PRO A 5 14.76 -15.67 1.71
C PRO A 5 13.89 -14.57 1.07
N PRO A 6 13.80 -14.53 -0.27
CA PRO A 6 12.91 -13.59 -0.95
C PRO A 6 11.45 -13.85 -0.57
N THR A 7 10.67 -12.79 -0.48
CA THR A 7 9.20 -12.88 -0.40
C THR A 7 8.66 -12.88 -1.83
N TYR A 8 7.78 -13.81 -2.12
CA TYR A 8 7.03 -13.89 -3.36
C TYR A 8 5.58 -13.53 -3.11
N ARG A 9 4.92 -12.99 -4.13
CA ARG A 9 3.46 -12.92 -4.23
C ARG A 9 2.97 -14.18 -4.93
N LEU A 10 1.88 -14.76 -4.46
CA LEU A 10 1.16 -15.86 -5.12
C LEU A 10 -0.29 -15.39 -5.36
N ARG A 11 -0.75 -15.42 -6.61
CA ARG A 11 -2.11 -15.01 -7.06
C ARG A 11 -2.88 -16.21 -7.63
N GLN A 12 -4.15 -15.98 -7.97
CA GLN A 12 -5.07 -17.00 -8.51
C GLN A 12 -5.32 -18.18 -7.53
N ILE A 13 -5.07 -18.00 -6.23
CA ILE A 13 -5.35 -19.02 -5.21
C ILE A 13 -6.87 -19.15 -5.08
N PRO A 14 -7.47 -20.36 -5.07
CA PRO A 14 -8.93 -20.49 -4.97
C PRO A 14 -9.49 -19.94 -3.64
N ALA A 15 -10.68 -19.34 -3.67
CA ALA A 15 -11.33 -18.78 -2.47
C ALA A 15 -11.62 -19.80 -1.34
N TYR A 16 -11.65 -21.11 -1.64
CA TYR A 16 -11.85 -22.15 -0.62
C TYR A 16 -10.54 -22.55 0.10
N VAL A 17 -9.38 -22.11 -0.38
CA VAL A 17 -8.09 -22.44 0.25
C VAL A 17 -7.87 -21.54 1.45
N GLU A 18 -7.98 -22.12 2.64
CA GLU A 18 -7.70 -21.46 3.91
C GLU A 18 -6.19 -21.28 4.16
N ARG A 19 -5.82 -20.31 5.01
CA ARG A 19 -4.40 -19.99 5.29
C ARG A 19 -3.60 -21.20 5.81
N PHE A 20 -4.24 -22.07 6.59
CA PHE A 20 -3.60 -23.28 7.11
C PHE A 20 -3.52 -24.43 6.08
N SER A 21 -4.35 -24.41 5.04
CA SER A 21 -4.34 -25.44 3.97
C SER A 21 -3.51 -25.03 2.75
N LEU A 22 -3.09 -23.76 2.64
CA LEU A 22 -2.29 -23.28 1.49
C LEU A 22 -0.97 -24.04 1.28
N VAL A 23 -0.26 -24.43 2.34
CA VAL A 23 0.99 -25.21 2.22
C VAL A 23 0.74 -26.67 1.79
N PRO A 24 -0.21 -27.42 2.40
CA PRO A 24 -0.69 -28.68 1.85
C PRO A 24 -1.16 -28.61 0.40
N PHE A 25 -1.91 -27.57 0.03
CA PHE A 25 -2.39 -27.33 -1.33
C PHE A 25 -1.20 -27.15 -2.31
N LEU A 26 -0.23 -26.29 -2.00
CA LEU A 26 0.97 -26.11 -2.84
C LEU A 26 1.75 -27.41 -3.05
N ARG A 27 1.87 -28.27 -2.04
CA ARG A 27 2.54 -29.58 -2.20
C ARG A 27 1.74 -30.57 -3.06
N GLN A 28 0.42 -30.48 -3.04
CA GLN A 28 -0.43 -31.25 -3.95
C GLN A 28 -0.33 -30.77 -5.41
N THR A 29 0.03 -29.50 -5.66
CA THR A 29 0.13 -28.95 -7.03
C THR A 29 1.47 -29.20 -7.72
N SER A 30 2.58 -29.31 -6.97
CA SER A 30 3.87 -29.73 -7.55
C SER A 30 4.83 -30.29 -6.51
N ALA A 31 5.47 -31.42 -6.83
CA ALA A 31 6.55 -32.03 -6.06
C ALA A 31 7.77 -31.10 -5.86
N SER A 32 7.93 -30.07 -6.70
CA SER A 32 8.95 -29.03 -6.46
C SER A 32 8.78 -28.31 -5.13
N PHE A 33 7.57 -28.30 -4.54
CA PHE A 33 7.27 -27.70 -3.22
C PHE A 33 7.48 -28.67 -2.04
N ASP A 34 7.89 -29.92 -2.26
CA ASP A 34 8.29 -30.83 -1.19
C ASP A 34 9.76 -30.62 -0.78
N LEU A 35 10.63 -30.32 -1.75
CA LEU A 35 12.08 -30.18 -1.56
C LEU A 35 12.53 -28.84 -0.96
N VAL A 36 11.62 -27.87 -0.83
CA VAL A 36 11.91 -26.50 -0.34
C VAL A 36 12.15 -26.38 1.16
N GLY A 37 11.85 -27.43 1.93
CA GLY A 37 11.82 -27.37 3.39
C GLY A 37 10.57 -26.63 3.91
N GLU A 38 10.77 -25.59 4.71
CA GLU A 38 9.67 -24.77 5.24
C GLU A 38 9.11 -23.81 4.18
N ILE A 39 7.78 -23.68 4.13
CA ILE A 39 7.07 -22.65 3.36
C ILE A 39 6.35 -21.72 4.36
N THR A 40 6.85 -20.50 4.50
CA THR A 40 6.28 -19.51 5.43
C THR A 40 5.20 -18.70 4.71
N VAL A 41 3.94 -18.81 5.15
CA VAL A 41 2.81 -18.01 4.65
C VAL A 41 2.58 -16.82 5.57
N TYR A 42 2.87 -15.60 5.08
CA TYR A 42 2.76 -14.37 5.87
C TYR A 42 1.40 -13.69 5.74
N SER A 43 0.80 -13.73 4.56
CA SER A 43 -0.54 -13.23 4.30
C SER A 43 -1.30 -14.13 3.34
N LEU A 44 -2.63 -14.08 3.43
CA LEU A 44 -3.59 -14.58 2.46
C LEU A 44 -4.82 -13.65 2.57
N ALA A 45 -5.33 -13.17 1.43
CA ALA A 45 -6.45 -12.24 1.36
C ALA A 45 -7.17 -12.34 0.01
N PRO A 46 -8.47 -11.99 -0.10
CA PRO A 46 -9.15 -11.88 -1.38
C PRO A 46 -8.43 -10.94 -2.36
N SER A 47 -8.35 -11.33 -3.63
CA SER A 47 -7.75 -10.51 -4.69
C SER A 47 -8.67 -9.34 -5.06
N VAL A 48 -8.14 -8.12 -5.13
CA VAL A 48 -8.84 -6.99 -5.77
C VAL A 48 -8.68 -7.04 -7.29
N GLY A 49 -9.72 -6.63 -8.01
CA GLY A 49 -9.74 -6.55 -9.47
C GLY A 49 -9.68 -7.85 -10.25
N ASP A 50 -9.74 -9.00 -9.58
CA ASP A 50 -9.87 -10.27 -10.26
C ASP A 50 -11.34 -10.67 -10.43
N TRP A 51 -11.85 -10.46 -11.65
CA TRP A 51 -13.24 -10.79 -12.03
C TRP A 51 -13.50 -12.30 -12.19
N THR A 52 -12.65 -13.15 -11.62
CA THR A 52 -12.85 -14.61 -11.46
C THR A 52 -14.18 -14.98 -10.83
N ARG A 53 -14.71 -16.13 -11.25
CA ARG A 53 -15.89 -16.77 -10.66
C ARG A 53 -15.61 -18.27 -10.48
N PRO A 54 -15.44 -18.78 -9.25
CA PRO A 54 -15.42 -18.05 -7.97
C PRO A 54 -14.21 -17.09 -7.88
N PRO A 55 -14.25 -16.03 -7.06
CA PRO A 55 -13.11 -15.11 -6.86
C PRO A 55 -11.82 -15.82 -6.43
N SER A 56 -10.67 -15.20 -6.70
CA SER A 56 -9.37 -15.67 -6.23
C SER A 56 -8.86 -14.91 -4.98
N GLN A 57 -7.81 -15.46 -4.40
CA GLN A 57 -7.02 -14.88 -3.31
C GLN A 57 -5.57 -14.65 -3.75
N THR A 58 -4.92 -13.74 -3.03
CA THR A 58 -3.50 -13.42 -3.14
C THR A 58 -2.82 -13.64 -1.78
N ALA A 59 -1.62 -14.23 -1.79
CA ALA A 59 -0.80 -14.49 -0.62
C ALA A 59 0.60 -13.86 -0.76
N THR A 60 1.28 -13.63 0.37
CA THR A 60 2.73 -13.40 0.39
C THR A 60 3.43 -14.52 1.15
N ILE A 61 4.42 -15.13 0.51
CA ILE A 61 5.07 -16.37 0.96
C ILE A 61 6.59 -16.28 0.83
N SER A 62 7.33 -17.12 1.56
CA SER A 62 8.75 -17.39 1.28
C SER A 62 9.07 -18.87 1.50
N PHE A 63 10.15 -19.34 0.87
CA PHE A 63 10.64 -20.70 0.96
C PHE A 63 11.97 -20.72 1.71
N HIS A 64 12.26 -21.78 2.48
CA HIS A 64 13.58 -21.97 3.09
C HIS A 64 14.67 -22.19 2.03
N ALA A 65 14.38 -23.00 1.01
CA ALA A 65 15.14 -23.12 -0.23
C ALA A 65 14.23 -22.84 -1.43
N ASN A 66 14.73 -22.15 -2.47
CA ASN A 66 13.91 -21.82 -3.64
C ASN A 66 13.52 -23.09 -4.43
N PRO A 67 12.21 -23.35 -4.67
CA PRO A 67 11.76 -24.49 -5.45
C PRO A 67 12.31 -24.49 -6.88
N GLU A 68 12.46 -25.68 -7.47
CA GLU A 68 13.08 -25.87 -8.79
C GLU A 68 12.35 -25.11 -9.90
N LEU A 69 11.02 -25.01 -9.79
CA LEU A 69 10.16 -24.22 -10.67
C LEU A 69 10.36 -22.68 -10.58
N LEU A 70 11.22 -22.18 -9.68
CA LEU A 70 11.70 -20.80 -9.63
C LEU A 70 13.16 -20.63 -10.06
N TRP A 71 13.84 -21.70 -10.51
CA TRP A 71 15.22 -21.61 -10.99
C TRP A 71 15.27 -20.99 -12.40
N GLY A 72 16.37 -20.29 -12.70
CA GLY A 72 16.58 -19.58 -13.96
C GLY A 72 16.50 -18.06 -13.84
N GLN A 73 16.45 -17.37 -14.99
CA GLN A 73 16.31 -15.91 -15.07
C GLN A 73 14.83 -15.56 -15.23
N GLY A 74 14.21 -15.03 -14.18
CA GLY A 74 12.78 -14.68 -14.19
C GLY A 74 12.34 -13.92 -12.95
N ASN A 75 11.17 -13.31 -13.03
CA ASN A 75 10.50 -12.61 -11.92
C ASN A 75 9.00 -12.93 -11.80
N ALA A 76 8.44 -13.74 -12.71
CA ALA A 76 7.08 -14.25 -12.70
C ALA A 76 7.07 -15.69 -13.25
N TRP A 77 6.20 -16.54 -12.70
CA TRP A 77 6.12 -17.98 -12.95
C TRP A 77 4.66 -18.45 -12.86
N TYR A 78 4.29 -19.44 -13.66
CA TYR A 78 2.90 -19.89 -13.84
C TYR A 78 2.80 -21.40 -13.68
N PHE A 79 1.82 -21.87 -12.90
CA PHE A 79 1.64 -23.30 -12.59
C PHE A 79 0.20 -23.71 -12.90
N GLN A 80 0.00 -24.40 -14.02
CA GLN A 80 -1.31 -24.92 -14.40
C GLN A 80 -1.72 -26.07 -13.48
N LEU A 81 -2.90 -25.97 -12.88
CA LEU A 81 -3.49 -27.05 -12.08
C LEU A 81 -4.48 -27.85 -12.93
N SER A 82 -4.65 -29.13 -12.63
CA SER A 82 -5.55 -30.02 -13.40
C SER A 82 -7.04 -29.78 -13.11
N ASP A 83 -7.36 -29.11 -12.01
CA ASP A 83 -8.71 -28.80 -11.53
C ASP A 83 -9.11 -27.32 -11.68
N GLN A 84 -8.16 -26.44 -12.03
CA GLN A 84 -8.40 -25.00 -12.16
C GLN A 84 -8.46 -24.52 -13.61
N GLN A 85 -9.38 -23.59 -13.90
CA GLN A 85 -9.46 -22.92 -15.20
C GLN A 85 -8.30 -21.93 -15.45
N ARG A 86 -7.52 -21.59 -14.43
CA ARG A 86 -6.39 -20.66 -14.50
C ARG A 86 -5.18 -21.24 -13.77
N PRO A 87 -3.95 -20.93 -14.21
CA PRO A 87 -2.76 -21.28 -13.46
C PRO A 87 -2.66 -20.46 -12.18
N LEU A 88 -2.03 -21.03 -11.15
CA LEU A 88 -1.46 -20.23 -10.06
C LEU A 88 -0.34 -19.35 -10.64
N GLU A 89 -0.28 -18.09 -10.21
CA GLU A 89 0.74 -17.14 -10.66
C GLU A 89 1.61 -16.78 -9.45
N MET A 90 2.93 -16.97 -9.54
CA MET A 90 3.86 -16.50 -8.52
C MET A 90 4.79 -15.44 -9.13
N ASP A 91 5.03 -14.35 -8.41
CA ASP A 91 5.96 -13.32 -8.84
C ASP A 91 6.79 -12.73 -7.69
N SER A 92 7.93 -12.15 -8.05
CA SER A 92 8.82 -11.42 -7.14
C SER A 92 8.81 -9.91 -7.37
N HIS A 93 8.06 -9.41 -8.35
CA HIS A 93 8.07 -7.99 -8.75
C HIS A 93 6.97 -7.16 -8.08
N PHE A 94 5.85 -7.76 -7.67
CA PHE A 94 4.71 -7.12 -6.99
C PHE A 94 4.15 -5.92 -7.77
N LEU A 95 3.98 -6.07 -9.08
CA LEU A 95 3.33 -5.06 -9.94
C LEU A 95 1.81 -5.20 -9.87
N ASP A 96 1.07 -4.11 -10.09
CA ASP A 96 -0.35 -3.97 -9.76
C ASP A 96 -0.61 -4.11 -8.26
N PHE A 97 -1.87 -4.35 -7.86
CA PHE A 97 -2.24 -4.48 -6.46
C PHE A 97 -1.73 -5.76 -5.81
N THR A 98 -1.37 -5.67 -4.53
CA THR A 98 -1.22 -6.81 -3.63
C THR A 98 -1.93 -6.49 -2.33
N VAL A 99 -2.97 -7.27 -1.99
CA VAL A 99 -3.64 -7.16 -0.68
C VAL A 99 -2.81 -7.89 0.37
N LEU A 100 -2.52 -7.21 1.48
CA LEU A 100 -1.57 -7.68 2.51
C LEU A 100 -2.25 -8.34 3.72
N ASN A 101 -3.55 -8.14 3.91
CA ASN A 101 -4.34 -8.78 4.95
C ASN A 101 -5.80 -9.00 4.53
N SER A 102 -6.43 -10.03 5.08
CA SER A 102 -7.88 -10.20 5.00
C SER A 102 -8.57 -9.36 6.08
N VAL A 103 -9.82 -8.95 5.82
CA VAL A 103 -10.73 -8.26 6.74
C VAL A 103 -12.15 -8.77 6.43
N SER A 104 -13.01 -8.93 7.43
CA SER A 104 -14.42 -9.25 7.17
C SER A 104 -15.15 -8.02 6.61
N GLU A 105 -16.20 -8.21 5.80
CA GLU A 105 -16.98 -7.09 5.25
C GLU A 105 -17.63 -6.21 6.33
N ALA A 106 -17.96 -6.82 7.48
CA ALA A 106 -18.54 -6.17 8.65
C ALA A 106 -17.51 -5.34 9.43
N ASP A 107 -16.26 -5.81 9.52
CA ASP A 107 -15.16 -5.11 10.19
C ASP A 107 -14.42 -4.11 9.28
N HIS A 108 -14.58 -4.22 7.96
CA HIS A 108 -13.86 -3.39 6.99
C HIS A 108 -14.35 -1.93 7.00
N VAL A 109 -13.55 -1.03 7.56
CA VAL A 109 -13.88 0.41 7.68
C VAL A 109 -13.10 1.30 6.73
N VAL A 110 -11.91 0.91 6.28
CA VAL A 110 -11.01 1.77 5.50
C VAL A 110 -10.02 0.95 4.65
N ASP A 111 -9.84 1.38 3.40
CA ASP A 111 -8.80 0.89 2.49
C ASP A 111 -7.53 1.74 2.63
N CYS A 112 -6.36 1.11 2.69
CA CYS A 112 -5.07 1.78 2.87
C CYS A 112 -4.09 1.38 1.76
N ILE A 113 -3.84 2.28 0.80
CA ILE A 113 -3.03 1.99 -0.40
C ILE A 113 -1.64 2.59 -0.26
N ALA A 114 -0.61 1.74 -0.24
CA ALA A 114 0.79 2.15 -0.21
C ALA A 114 1.46 2.11 -1.59
N ILE A 115 2.14 3.21 -1.95
CA ILE A 115 2.67 3.49 -3.28
C ILE A 115 4.12 3.94 -3.16
N SER A 116 5.01 3.20 -3.82
CA SER A 116 6.47 3.31 -3.64
C SER A 116 7.11 4.33 -4.60
N GLY A 117 8.39 4.66 -4.37
CA GLY A 117 9.15 5.66 -5.14
C GLY A 117 9.78 5.18 -6.45
N LEU A 118 10.59 6.06 -7.04
CA LEU A 118 11.38 5.81 -8.25
C LEU A 118 12.34 4.62 -8.07
N ALA A 119 12.47 3.78 -9.11
CA ALA A 119 13.39 2.64 -9.18
C ALA A 119 13.25 1.65 -7.99
N SER A 120 12.09 1.65 -7.33
CA SER A 120 11.88 0.96 -6.07
C SER A 120 11.06 -0.31 -6.26
N HIS A 121 11.27 -1.28 -5.38
CA HIS A 121 10.53 -2.55 -5.39
C HIS A 121 9.25 -2.38 -4.56
N PRO A 122 8.04 -2.62 -5.11
CA PRO A 122 6.78 -2.32 -4.42
C PRO A 122 6.65 -2.91 -3.01
N PHE A 123 6.97 -4.20 -2.83
CA PHE A 123 7.01 -4.82 -1.50
C PHE A 123 8.29 -4.44 -0.72
N GLY A 124 9.45 -4.51 -1.38
CA GLY A 124 10.76 -4.26 -0.76
C GLY A 124 10.98 -2.83 -0.26
N SER A 125 10.17 -1.87 -0.67
CA SER A 125 10.27 -0.46 -0.26
C SER A 125 9.82 -0.22 1.17
N TRP A 126 8.86 -1.01 1.66
CA TRP A 126 8.29 -0.91 3.02
C TRP A 126 8.80 -2.01 3.95
N ARG A 127 9.64 -2.92 3.43
CA ARG A 127 10.28 -3.99 4.21
C ARG A 127 11.45 -3.44 5.02
N TYR A 128 11.55 -3.82 6.29
CA TYR A 128 12.69 -3.51 7.14
C TYR A 128 14.00 -3.95 6.50
N ARG A 129 15.02 -3.09 6.56
CA ARG A 129 16.37 -3.38 6.06
C ARG A 129 17.33 -3.55 7.23
N GLN A 130 17.47 -4.78 7.69
CA GLN A 130 18.41 -5.17 8.75
C GLN A 130 19.86 -4.72 8.40
N PRO A 131 20.59 -4.07 9.33
CA PRO A 131 21.97 -3.63 9.11
C PRO A 131 22.92 -4.78 8.72
N ARG A 132 23.80 -4.53 7.75
CA ARG A 132 24.79 -5.51 7.26
C ARG A 132 26.11 -5.48 8.05
N ALA A 133 26.08 -5.90 9.32
CA ALA A 133 27.31 -6.24 10.05
C ALA A 133 27.03 -7.12 11.27
N GLY A 134 27.88 -8.14 11.51
CA GLY A 134 28.15 -8.77 12.81
C GLY A 134 27.04 -9.59 13.50
N ALA A 135 25.77 -9.19 13.40
CA ALA A 135 24.67 -9.74 14.19
C ALA A 135 24.38 -11.20 13.83
N GLN A 136 24.68 -12.10 14.77
CA GLN A 136 24.30 -13.51 14.71
C GLN A 136 22.82 -13.66 15.10
N GLY A 137 21.95 -13.24 14.17
CA GLY A 137 20.49 -13.32 14.29
C GLY A 137 19.87 -13.71 12.95
N ALA A 138 18.67 -14.30 12.99
CA ALA A 138 17.98 -14.73 11.79
C ALA A 138 17.64 -13.55 10.85
N SER A 139 17.56 -13.84 9.55
CA SER A 139 17.03 -12.94 8.52
C SER A 139 15.59 -12.50 8.82
N LEU A 140 15.33 -11.40 9.52
CA LEU A 140 13.96 -10.99 9.84
C LEU A 140 13.23 -10.43 8.59
N ASN A 141 12.35 -11.23 8.01
CA ASN A 141 11.52 -10.86 6.84
C ASN A 141 10.28 -10.03 7.24
N PHE A 142 10.49 -8.91 7.93
CA PHE A 142 9.43 -8.04 8.49
C PHE A 142 9.11 -6.84 7.58
N MET A 143 7.82 -6.64 7.30
CA MET A 143 7.26 -5.60 6.43
C MET A 143 6.03 -5.00 7.12
N TRP A 144 6.17 -3.79 7.68
CA TRP A 144 5.24 -3.27 8.70
C TRP A 144 3.78 -3.09 8.24
N LEU A 145 3.56 -2.79 6.95
CA LEU A 145 2.23 -2.70 6.34
C LEU A 145 1.47 -4.04 6.35
N ARG A 146 2.19 -5.16 6.33
CA ARG A 146 1.65 -6.53 6.42
C ARG A 146 1.64 -7.04 7.86
N ASP A 147 2.72 -6.79 8.59
CA ASP A 147 3.05 -7.49 9.84
C ASP A 147 2.66 -6.72 11.12
N SER A 148 2.29 -5.45 11.03
CA SER A 148 1.91 -4.64 12.21
C SER A 148 0.67 -3.78 11.97
N LEU A 149 0.60 -3.05 10.85
CA LEU A 149 -0.52 -2.12 10.58
C LEU A 149 -1.92 -2.76 10.68
N PRO A 150 -2.18 -4.00 10.19
CA PRO A 150 -3.48 -4.67 10.34
C PRO A 150 -3.82 -5.09 11.78
N TRP A 151 -2.82 -5.19 12.65
CA TRP A 151 -3.01 -5.49 14.07
C TRP A 151 -3.23 -4.21 14.87
N ASP A 152 -2.48 -3.16 14.54
CA ASP A 152 -2.47 -1.85 15.19
C ASP A 152 -3.67 -0.96 14.84
N VAL A 153 -4.26 -1.13 13.66
CA VAL A 153 -5.49 -0.44 13.23
C VAL A 153 -6.51 -1.50 12.86
N LYS A 154 -7.62 -1.59 13.62
CA LYS A 154 -8.67 -2.58 13.32
C LYS A 154 -9.51 -2.15 12.13
N GLY A 155 -9.92 -3.11 11.32
CA GLY A 155 -10.77 -2.88 10.15
C GLY A 155 -10.07 -2.27 8.93
N ILE A 156 -8.75 -2.11 8.95
CA ILE A 156 -7.96 -1.64 7.82
C ILE A 156 -7.69 -2.78 6.81
N ARG A 157 -8.00 -2.57 5.54
CA ARG A 157 -7.51 -3.43 4.45
C ARG A 157 -6.30 -2.75 3.83
N VAL A 158 -5.12 -3.37 3.95
CA VAL A 158 -3.87 -2.78 3.46
C VAL A 158 -3.51 -3.37 2.10
N LEU A 159 -3.22 -2.49 1.15
CA LEU A 159 -2.78 -2.81 -0.20
C LEU A 159 -1.44 -2.12 -0.50
N ILE A 160 -0.59 -2.75 -1.30
CA ILE A 160 0.43 -2.02 -2.08
C ILE A 160 0.02 -1.98 -3.55
N TYR A 161 0.32 -0.88 -4.24
CA TYR A 161 0.25 -0.80 -5.70
C TYR A 161 1.65 -0.65 -6.28
N GLY A 162 2.03 -1.57 -7.18
CA GLY A 162 3.32 -1.57 -7.85
C GLY A 162 3.24 -1.13 -9.30
N TYR A 163 4.19 -0.28 -9.70
CA TYR A 163 4.42 0.13 -11.09
C TYR A 163 5.91 0.02 -11.42
N ASP A 164 6.25 -0.18 -12.69
CA ASP A 164 7.65 -0.21 -13.12
C ASP A 164 8.18 1.22 -13.29
N SER A 165 9.32 1.49 -12.65
CA SER A 165 10.09 2.73 -12.82
C SER A 165 11.59 2.47 -12.74
N ARG A 166 12.03 1.30 -13.22
CA ARG A 166 13.45 0.92 -13.28
C ARG A 166 14.26 1.96 -14.09
N LEU A 167 15.42 2.33 -13.54
CA LEU A 167 16.38 3.24 -14.18
C LEU A 167 17.29 2.47 -15.15
N THR A 168 18.06 1.52 -14.62
CA THR A 168 18.97 0.66 -15.40
C THR A 168 18.22 -0.45 -16.13
N HIS A 169 18.66 -0.78 -17.35
CA HIS A 169 18.08 -1.85 -18.20
C HIS A 169 16.58 -1.67 -18.47
N SER A 170 16.16 -0.41 -18.65
CA SER A 170 14.78 -0.05 -18.99
C SER A 170 14.70 0.42 -20.44
N HIS A 171 13.74 -0.15 -21.17
CA HIS A 171 13.36 0.30 -22.51
C HIS A 171 12.06 1.13 -22.49
N SER A 172 11.57 1.49 -21.29
CA SER A 172 10.35 2.29 -21.13
C SER A 172 10.62 3.78 -21.36
N PHE A 173 9.69 4.42 -22.06
CA PHE A 173 9.61 5.88 -22.22
C PHE A 173 8.47 6.50 -21.38
N GLN A 174 7.85 5.73 -20.48
CA GLN A 174 6.70 6.16 -19.68
C GLN A 174 7.00 7.42 -18.87
N THR A 175 6.04 8.34 -18.87
CA THR A 175 6.04 9.54 -18.01
C THR A 175 5.36 9.28 -16.68
N ILE A 176 5.42 10.25 -15.77
CA ILE A 176 4.67 10.22 -14.50
C ILE A 176 3.15 10.15 -14.76
N ASP A 177 2.66 10.81 -15.81
CA ASP A 177 1.25 10.82 -16.18
C ASP A 177 0.78 9.51 -16.82
N ASP A 178 1.68 8.74 -17.46
CA ASP A 178 1.36 7.39 -17.95
C ASP A 178 1.22 6.39 -16.80
N ILE A 179 2.07 6.51 -15.77
CA ILE A 179 1.96 5.71 -14.55
C ILE A 179 0.65 6.07 -13.81
N ALA A 180 0.34 7.36 -13.67
CA ALA A 180 -0.93 7.81 -13.09
C ALA A 180 -2.15 7.38 -13.92
N ARG A 181 -2.06 7.40 -15.25
CA ARG A 181 -3.08 6.87 -16.17
C ARG A 181 -3.28 5.35 -16.02
N GLY A 182 -2.24 4.59 -15.67
CA GLY A 182 -2.34 3.18 -15.29
C GLY A 182 -2.96 2.94 -13.91
N PHE A 183 -2.68 3.80 -12.92
CA PHE A 183 -3.21 3.67 -11.56
C PHE A 183 -4.71 3.98 -11.45
N VAL A 184 -5.20 5.03 -12.11
CA VAL A 184 -6.61 5.47 -12.05
C VAL A 184 -7.65 4.38 -12.40
N PRO A 185 -7.54 3.57 -13.47
CA PRO A 185 -8.48 2.48 -13.73
C PRO A 185 -8.40 1.38 -12.66
N MET A 186 -7.23 1.15 -12.07
CA MET A 186 -7.07 0.15 -11.01
C MET A 186 -7.83 0.54 -9.73
N LEU A 187 -7.97 1.83 -9.40
CA LEU A 187 -8.80 2.27 -8.26
C LEU A 187 -10.26 1.77 -8.35
N ARG A 188 -10.82 1.61 -9.57
CA ARG A 188 -12.18 1.03 -9.77
C ARG A 188 -12.28 -0.45 -9.42
N THR A 189 -11.15 -1.14 -9.20
CA THR A 189 -11.10 -2.59 -9.02
C THR A 189 -10.98 -3.03 -7.56
N ILE A 190 -10.86 -2.05 -6.63
CA ILE A 190 -10.76 -2.24 -5.18
C ILE A 190 -12.09 -2.73 -4.57
N ALA A 191 -13.21 -2.18 -5.06
CA ALA A 191 -14.58 -2.56 -4.73
C ALA A 191 -15.56 -1.94 -5.76
N PRO A 192 -16.77 -2.49 -5.92
CA PRO A 192 -17.90 -1.79 -6.52
C PRO A 192 -18.18 -0.44 -5.83
N ALA A 193 -18.77 0.53 -6.54
CA ALA A 193 -18.96 1.89 -6.05
C ALA A 193 -19.87 2.00 -4.81
N ASP A 194 -20.81 1.06 -4.65
CA ASP A 194 -21.70 0.89 -3.50
C ASP A 194 -21.01 0.24 -2.27
N GLN A 195 -19.84 -0.37 -2.47
CA GLN A 195 -19.07 -1.11 -1.47
C GLN A 195 -17.72 -0.47 -1.15
N LEU A 196 -17.36 0.59 -1.89
CA LEU A 196 -16.09 1.29 -1.76
C LEU A 196 -15.99 1.94 -0.39
N LYS A 197 -15.02 1.48 0.41
CA LYS A 197 -14.69 2.13 1.68
C LYS A 197 -13.87 3.39 1.43
N PRO A 198 -13.84 4.34 2.37
CA PRO A 198 -12.90 5.43 2.32
C PRO A 198 -11.45 4.95 2.19
N ILE A 199 -10.64 5.72 1.46
CA ILE A 199 -9.27 5.38 1.07
C ILE A 199 -8.30 6.36 1.74
N ILE A 200 -7.29 5.80 2.40
CA ILE A 200 -6.07 6.51 2.82
C ILE A 200 -4.92 6.06 1.91
N ILE A 201 -4.10 7.02 1.46
CA ILE A 201 -2.94 6.74 0.60
C ILE A 201 -1.64 7.01 1.36
N LEU A 202 -0.70 6.05 1.33
CA LEU A 202 0.67 6.18 1.82
C LEU A 202 1.62 6.29 0.63
N ALA A 203 2.18 7.46 0.38
CA ALA A 203 2.91 7.72 -0.87
C ALA A 203 4.37 8.12 -0.62
N HIS A 204 5.32 7.37 -1.15
CA HIS A 204 6.76 7.63 -1.00
C HIS A 204 7.37 8.20 -2.28
N SER A 205 8.15 9.29 -2.16
CA SER A 205 8.94 9.86 -3.27
C SER A 205 8.10 10.12 -4.53
N LEU A 206 8.54 9.65 -5.71
CA LEU A 206 7.76 9.65 -6.97
C LEU A 206 6.31 9.17 -6.82
N GLY A 207 6.05 8.20 -5.94
CA GLY A 207 4.71 7.65 -5.71
C GLY A 207 3.68 8.72 -5.30
N GLY A 208 4.11 9.76 -4.59
CA GLY A 208 3.24 10.89 -4.25
C GLY A 208 2.96 11.82 -5.43
N ILE A 209 3.89 11.96 -6.37
CA ILE A 209 3.68 12.73 -7.61
C ILE A 209 2.75 11.97 -8.56
N VAL A 210 2.89 10.63 -8.64
CA VAL A 210 1.94 9.74 -9.34
C VAL A 210 0.53 9.87 -8.76
N VAL A 211 0.40 9.92 -7.43
CA VAL A 211 -0.89 10.14 -6.75
C VAL A 211 -1.46 11.53 -7.07
N LYS A 212 -0.66 12.60 -7.03
CA LYS A 212 -1.09 13.95 -7.40
C LYS A 212 -1.61 14.01 -8.84
N SER A 213 -0.89 13.41 -9.81
CA SER A 213 -1.37 13.32 -11.20
C SER A 213 -2.65 12.48 -11.30
N ALA A 214 -2.75 11.35 -10.58
CA ALA A 214 -3.95 10.52 -10.57
C ALA A 214 -5.19 11.26 -9.99
N LEU A 215 -5.00 12.10 -8.96
CA LEU A 215 -6.06 12.90 -8.35
C LEU A 215 -6.57 14.00 -9.28
N LEU A 216 -5.65 14.74 -9.93
CA LEU A 216 -6.01 15.72 -10.96
C LEU A 216 -6.79 15.04 -12.09
N ARG A 217 -6.28 13.90 -12.58
CA ARG A 217 -6.91 13.10 -13.63
C ARG A 217 -8.26 12.47 -13.24
N LEU A 218 -8.55 12.32 -11.94
CA LEU A 218 -9.86 11.93 -11.43
C LEU A 218 -10.84 13.11 -11.37
N ALA A 219 -10.35 14.33 -11.13
CA ALA A 219 -11.14 15.56 -11.16
C ALA A 219 -11.45 16.06 -12.59
N GLU A 220 -10.70 15.56 -13.58
CA GLU A 220 -10.94 15.77 -15.02
C GLU A 220 -11.98 14.78 -15.61
N MET A 221 -12.57 13.88 -14.81
CA MET A 221 -13.55 12.90 -15.28
C MET A 221 -15.00 13.39 -15.16
N PRO A 222 -15.96 12.79 -15.89
CA PRO A 222 -17.39 13.08 -15.70
C PRO A 222 -17.82 12.78 -14.26
N GLU A 223 -18.71 13.60 -13.67
CA GLU A 223 -18.97 13.61 -12.22
C GLU A 223 -19.30 12.24 -11.60
N LYS A 224 -19.98 11.35 -12.33
CA LYS A 224 -20.25 9.97 -11.89
C LYS A 224 -18.99 9.18 -11.45
N GLU A 225 -17.81 9.53 -11.98
CA GLU A 225 -16.51 8.93 -11.64
C GLU A 225 -15.88 9.59 -10.40
N HIS A 226 -16.34 10.78 -9.99
CA HIS A 226 -15.86 11.48 -8.78
C HIS A 226 -16.11 10.68 -7.50
N ILE A 227 -16.90 9.60 -7.51
CA ILE A 227 -17.04 8.69 -6.37
C ILE A 227 -15.68 8.13 -5.90
N LEU A 228 -14.71 7.92 -6.80
CA LEU A 228 -13.34 7.56 -6.41
C LEU A 228 -12.64 8.72 -5.69
N LEU A 229 -12.69 9.91 -6.26
CA LEU A 229 -12.05 11.12 -5.73
C LEU A 229 -12.63 11.51 -4.35
N ARG A 230 -13.96 11.39 -4.19
CA ARG A 230 -14.72 11.63 -2.94
C ARG A 230 -14.50 10.54 -1.89
N ASN A 231 -13.94 9.38 -2.25
CA ASN A 231 -13.57 8.33 -1.30
C ASN A 231 -12.09 8.40 -0.86
N ILE A 232 -11.20 9.05 -1.59
CA ILE A 232 -9.86 9.35 -1.08
C ILE A 232 -9.99 10.48 -0.04
N ARG A 233 -9.77 10.16 1.24
CA ARG A 233 -10.01 11.10 2.37
C ARG A 233 -8.73 11.65 2.97
N SER A 234 -7.63 10.91 2.90
CA SER A 234 -6.36 11.37 3.47
C SER A 234 -5.16 10.81 2.73
N ILE A 235 -4.06 11.56 2.76
CA ILE A 235 -2.81 11.17 2.10
C ILE A 235 -1.64 11.49 3.03
N MET A 236 -0.81 10.48 3.30
CA MET A 236 0.45 10.63 4.01
C MET A 236 1.62 10.49 3.03
N PHE A 237 2.34 11.59 2.84
CA PHE A 237 3.44 11.73 1.90
C PHE A 237 4.77 11.55 2.62
N PHE A 238 5.66 10.70 2.11
CA PHE A 238 6.99 10.43 2.65
C PHE A 238 8.07 10.91 1.67
N GLY A 239 8.69 12.06 1.95
CA GLY A 239 9.74 12.65 1.12
C GLY A 239 9.30 12.94 -0.32
N VAL A 240 8.03 13.30 -0.53
CA VAL A 240 7.46 13.46 -1.88
C VAL A 240 7.88 14.80 -2.47
N PRO A 241 8.67 14.85 -3.56
CA PRO A 241 9.46 16.02 -3.94
C PRO A 241 8.67 17.05 -4.75
N SER A 242 7.74 17.77 -4.11
CA SER A 242 6.85 18.75 -4.74
C SER A 242 7.58 19.94 -5.39
N LYS A 243 8.77 20.27 -4.92
CA LYS A 243 9.66 21.32 -5.49
C LYS A 243 10.89 20.70 -6.18
N GLY A 244 10.81 19.41 -6.49
CA GLY A 244 11.86 18.60 -7.06
C GLY A 244 12.89 18.10 -6.04
N MET A 245 13.74 17.17 -6.49
CA MET A 245 14.78 16.52 -5.70
C MET A 245 16.17 16.66 -6.35
N HIS A 246 17.22 16.32 -5.62
CA HIS A 246 18.52 16.08 -6.26
C HIS A 246 18.42 14.81 -7.11
N VAL A 247 18.64 14.96 -8.42
CA VAL A 247 18.57 13.86 -9.41
C VAL A 247 19.88 13.59 -10.16
N GLY A 248 20.98 14.29 -9.87
CA GLY A 248 22.23 14.19 -10.64
C GLY A 248 22.76 12.75 -10.77
N HIS A 249 22.85 12.03 -9.65
CA HIS A 249 23.25 10.62 -9.61
C HIS A 249 22.23 9.64 -10.23
N PHE A 250 20.99 10.08 -10.50
CA PHE A 250 20.03 9.31 -11.28
C PHE A 250 20.18 9.63 -12.78
N LEU A 251 20.37 10.90 -13.15
CA LEU A 251 20.54 11.32 -14.54
C LEU A 251 21.75 10.64 -15.20
N SER A 252 22.85 10.42 -14.47
CA SER A 252 23.99 9.62 -14.93
C SER A 252 23.69 8.13 -15.11
N MET A 253 22.67 7.59 -14.45
CA MET A 253 22.21 6.19 -14.64
C MET A 253 21.30 6.02 -15.87
N VAL A 254 20.73 7.12 -16.39
CA VAL A 254 19.78 7.13 -17.52
C VAL A 254 20.20 8.06 -18.66
N GLU A 255 21.48 8.41 -18.75
CA GLU A 255 22.00 9.20 -19.86
C GLU A 255 21.83 8.43 -21.18
N GLY A 256 21.28 9.10 -22.20
CA GLY A 256 20.92 8.50 -23.48
C GLY A 256 19.73 7.51 -23.48
N GLN A 257 19.12 7.22 -22.33
CA GLN A 257 18.02 6.25 -22.20
C GLN A 257 16.63 6.91 -22.25
N TYR A 258 15.63 6.17 -22.76
CA TYR A 258 14.27 6.68 -22.96
C TYR A 258 13.58 7.17 -21.68
N ASN A 259 13.88 6.56 -20.53
CA ASN A 259 13.37 6.94 -19.21
C ASN A 259 14.03 8.20 -18.62
N GLN A 260 15.01 8.82 -19.29
CA GLN A 260 15.66 10.06 -18.81
C GLN A 260 14.64 11.19 -18.55
N GLN A 261 13.57 11.26 -19.34
CA GLN A 261 12.54 12.28 -19.18
C GLN A 261 11.80 12.17 -17.84
N LEU A 262 11.50 10.95 -17.38
CA LEU A 262 10.85 10.73 -16.08
C LEU A 262 11.74 11.22 -14.91
N VAL A 263 13.05 11.05 -15.01
CA VAL A 263 14.01 11.59 -14.02
C VAL A 263 14.10 13.11 -14.10
N LYS A 264 14.11 13.69 -15.31
CA LYS A 264 14.08 15.15 -15.51
C LYS A 264 12.83 15.79 -14.91
N MET A 265 11.66 15.14 -15.00
CA MET A 265 10.41 15.61 -14.39
C MET A 265 10.48 15.75 -12.86
N LEU A 266 11.38 15.03 -12.18
CA LEU A 266 11.60 15.10 -10.73
C LEU A 266 12.68 16.09 -10.29
N ALA A 267 13.36 16.78 -11.22
CA ALA A 267 14.44 17.70 -10.90
C ALA A 267 13.94 18.96 -10.15
N ARG A 268 14.79 19.55 -9.30
CA ARG A 268 14.56 20.90 -8.74
C ARG A 268 14.36 21.91 -9.88
N GLY A 269 13.29 22.70 -9.80
CA GLY A 269 12.91 23.65 -10.87
C GLY A 269 12.15 23.04 -12.06
N SER A 270 11.75 21.76 -11.98
CA SER A 270 10.87 21.14 -12.98
C SER A 270 9.49 21.81 -13.01
N MET A 271 9.15 22.48 -14.12
CA MET A 271 7.86 23.16 -14.30
C MET A 271 6.66 22.21 -14.17
N TYR A 272 6.83 20.93 -14.52
CA TYR A 272 5.80 19.90 -14.36
C TYR A 272 5.31 19.80 -12.90
N LEU A 273 6.21 19.92 -11.92
CA LEU A 273 5.86 19.79 -10.51
C LEU A 273 5.08 21.02 -10.00
N SER A 274 5.50 22.23 -10.40
CA SER A 274 4.78 23.46 -10.08
C SER A 274 3.41 23.52 -10.77
N ASP A 275 3.32 23.08 -12.03
CA ASP A 275 2.06 23.05 -12.78
C ASP A 275 1.08 22.04 -12.20
N LEU A 276 1.58 20.88 -11.76
CA LEU A 276 0.77 19.84 -11.11
C LEU A 276 0.21 20.32 -9.77
N ASP A 277 1.04 20.91 -8.90
CA ASP A 277 0.60 21.45 -7.62
C ASP A 277 -0.35 22.66 -7.80
N ALA A 278 -0.06 23.54 -8.77
CA ALA A 278 -0.95 24.65 -9.10
C ALA A 278 -2.33 24.17 -9.55
N LYS A 279 -2.42 23.22 -10.49
CA LYS A 279 -3.69 22.64 -10.94
C LYS A 279 -4.41 21.90 -9.82
N LEU A 280 -3.71 21.06 -9.07
CA LEU A 280 -4.30 20.25 -8.01
C LEU A 280 -4.84 21.11 -6.85
N SER A 281 -4.21 22.26 -6.56
CA SER A 281 -4.73 23.22 -5.58
C SER A 281 -6.13 23.77 -5.93
N GLN A 282 -6.50 23.78 -7.22
CA GLN A 282 -7.81 24.24 -7.68
C GLN A 282 -8.90 23.18 -7.53
N VAL A 283 -8.56 21.89 -7.40
CA VAL A 283 -9.51 20.78 -7.23
C VAL A 283 -10.19 20.86 -5.84
N PRO A 284 -11.52 21.09 -5.76
CA PRO A 284 -12.19 21.28 -4.46
C PRO A 284 -12.09 20.06 -3.54
N CYS A 285 -12.22 18.84 -4.09
CA CYS A 285 -12.09 17.61 -3.30
C CYS A 285 -10.70 17.45 -2.69
N TYR A 286 -9.63 17.88 -3.37
CA TYR A 286 -8.27 17.81 -2.83
C TYR A 286 -8.08 18.75 -1.63
N ARG A 287 -8.70 19.94 -1.65
CA ARG A 287 -8.70 20.87 -0.51
C ARG A 287 -9.47 20.36 0.72
N LEU A 288 -10.27 19.31 0.57
CA LEU A 288 -10.98 18.63 1.65
C LEU A 288 -10.27 17.35 2.14
N MET A 289 -9.22 16.90 1.45
CA MET A 289 -8.40 15.76 1.89
C MET A 289 -7.44 16.19 2.99
N ARG A 290 -7.33 15.41 4.06
CA ARG A 290 -6.31 15.69 5.08
C ARG A 290 -4.94 15.19 4.61
N LEU A 291 -3.98 16.12 4.56
CA LEU A 291 -2.64 15.88 4.03
C LEU A 291 -1.62 15.84 5.18
N VAL A 292 -0.75 14.83 5.21
CA VAL A 292 0.30 14.69 6.22
C VAL A 292 1.64 14.51 5.52
N SER A 293 2.68 15.23 5.94
CA SER A 293 4.01 15.23 5.28
C SER A 293 5.13 14.79 6.21
N ALA A 294 5.76 13.67 5.88
CA ALA A 294 7.01 13.22 6.50
C ALA A 294 8.23 13.61 5.63
N HIS A 295 9.29 14.13 6.26
CA HIS A 295 10.56 14.47 5.57
C HIS A 295 11.77 13.71 6.13
N GLU A 296 12.82 13.55 5.32
CA GLU A 296 14.10 12.98 5.76
C GLU A 296 14.87 13.97 6.66
N THR A 297 15.70 13.45 7.57
CA THR A 297 16.69 14.24 8.32
C THR A 297 18.10 13.61 8.38
N GLU A 298 18.32 12.48 7.71
CA GLU A 298 19.68 11.94 7.45
C GLU A 298 19.99 12.02 5.95
N THR A 299 21.26 12.22 5.58
CA THR A 299 21.69 12.32 4.17
C THR A 299 21.80 10.96 3.50
N SER A 300 21.23 10.83 2.30
CA SER A 300 21.37 9.63 1.47
C SER A 300 22.75 9.56 0.79
N PRO A 301 23.44 8.41 0.74
CA PRO A 301 24.60 8.23 -0.13
C PRO A 301 24.15 8.15 -1.60
N THR A 302 24.79 8.92 -2.47
CA THR A 302 24.52 8.96 -3.91
C THR A 302 25.07 7.72 -4.63
N THR A 303 24.52 7.45 -5.82
CA THR A 303 24.97 6.34 -6.67
C THR A 303 26.21 6.72 -7.48
N VAL A 304 27.22 5.85 -7.49
CA VAL A 304 28.46 5.97 -8.28
C VAL A 304 28.71 4.66 -9.03
N VAL A 305 29.60 4.69 -10.04
CA VAL A 305 30.07 3.48 -10.75
C VAL A 305 31.35 2.99 -10.09
N ASP A 306 31.41 1.72 -9.71
CA ASP A 306 32.62 1.09 -9.18
C ASP A 306 33.65 0.76 -10.27
N ALA A 307 34.84 0.30 -9.86
CA ALA A 307 35.91 -0.08 -10.79
C ALA A 307 35.57 -1.27 -11.71
N ASN A 308 34.42 -1.94 -11.51
CA ASN A 308 33.92 -3.06 -12.31
C ASN A 308 32.78 -2.63 -13.25
N GLY A 309 32.46 -1.33 -13.33
CA GLY A 309 31.34 -0.81 -14.14
C GLY A 309 29.96 -0.97 -13.47
N LYS A 310 29.90 -1.27 -12.17
CA LYS A 310 28.66 -1.54 -11.45
C LYS A 310 28.24 -0.35 -10.59
N TRP A 311 26.95 -0.02 -10.65
CA TRP A 311 26.36 1.01 -9.78
C TRP A 311 26.35 0.57 -8.30
N THR A 312 26.99 1.36 -7.43
CA THR A 312 27.00 1.20 -5.96
C THR A 312 26.55 2.50 -5.27
N ARG A 313 26.29 2.45 -3.96
CA ARG A 313 25.86 3.63 -3.17
C ARG A 313 26.96 4.09 -2.23
N ASP A 314 28.13 4.33 -2.81
CA ASP A 314 29.36 4.69 -2.10
C ASP A 314 29.81 6.12 -2.44
N GLY A 315 28.91 6.96 -2.96
CA GLY A 315 29.15 8.34 -3.37
C GLY A 315 29.05 9.38 -2.24
N SER A 316 28.95 10.66 -2.64
CA SER A 316 28.67 11.78 -1.73
C SER A 316 27.38 11.55 -0.92
N HIS A 317 27.36 12.00 0.33
CA HIS A 317 26.13 12.05 1.12
C HIS A 317 25.38 13.36 0.88
N GLU A 318 24.10 13.28 0.50
CA GLU A 318 23.29 14.43 0.10
C GLU A 318 21.86 14.39 0.66
N ILE A 319 21.25 15.57 0.83
CA ILE A 319 19.81 15.69 1.07
C ILE A 319 19.13 15.63 -0.30
N LEU A 320 18.39 14.56 -0.57
CA LEU A 320 17.73 14.36 -1.85
C LEU A 320 16.50 15.25 -1.94
N VAL A 321 15.65 15.22 -0.92
CA VAL A 321 14.41 15.98 -0.84
C VAL A 321 14.44 16.86 0.41
N SER A 322 14.58 18.17 0.22
CA SER A 322 14.59 19.10 1.35
C SER A 322 13.21 19.17 2.03
N PRO A 323 13.12 19.57 3.31
CA PRO A 323 11.85 19.63 4.03
C PRO A 323 10.79 20.50 3.33
N GLU A 324 11.21 21.57 2.66
CA GLU A 324 10.32 22.47 1.92
C GLU A 324 9.78 21.84 0.63
N SER A 325 10.48 20.85 0.06
CA SER A 325 10.03 20.07 -1.10
C SER A 325 9.16 18.88 -0.67
N ALA A 326 9.51 18.24 0.45
CA ALA A 326 8.76 17.14 1.06
C ALA A 326 7.42 17.58 1.70
N THR A 327 7.31 18.83 2.15
CA THR A 327 6.07 19.41 2.67
C THR A 327 5.14 19.78 1.53
N GLN A 328 3.98 19.13 1.43
CA GLN A 328 3.02 19.39 0.36
C GLN A 328 2.22 20.68 0.62
N PRO A 329 1.81 21.44 -0.43
CA PRO A 329 0.85 22.53 -0.27
C PRO A 329 -0.48 22.02 0.33
N GLY A 330 -0.99 22.72 1.35
CA GLY A 330 -2.22 22.34 2.07
C GLY A 330 -2.03 21.42 3.28
N CYS A 331 -0.80 21.06 3.66
CA CYS A 331 -0.55 20.44 4.98
C CYS A 331 -0.57 21.52 6.07
N GLU A 332 -1.23 21.25 7.20
CA GLU A 332 -1.10 22.10 8.39
C GLU A 332 0.29 21.90 9.04
N PRO A 333 0.85 22.89 9.75
CA PRO A 333 2.13 22.75 10.44
C PRO A 333 2.17 21.59 11.46
N THR A 334 1.01 21.18 11.99
CA THR A 334 0.86 20.02 12.90
C THR A 334 0.98 18.66 12.20
N ASP A 335 0.83 18.64 10.87
CA ASP A 335 0.83 17.44 10.05
C ASP A 335 2.18 17.22 9.34
N VAL A 336 3.15 18.11 9.60
CA VAL A 336 4.52 17.99 9.09
C VAL A 336 5.41 17.40 10.18
N PHE A 337 6.07 16.27 9.91
CA PHE A 337 6.94 15.62 10.90
C PHE A 337 8.27 15.10 10.31
N PRO A 338 9.38 15.15 11.08
CA PRO A 338 10.63 14.53 10.68
C PRO A 338 10.58 13.01 10.87
N ILE A 339 11.29 12.28 10.02
CA ILE A 339 11.70 10.89 10.24
C ILE A 339 13.22 10.85 10.19
N ASN A 340 13.88 10.35 11.25
CA ASN A 340 15.34 10.40 11.34
C ASN A 340 15.97 9.21 10.62
N LYS A 341 15.82 9.23 9.30
CA LYS A 341 16.33 8.28 8.30
C LYS A 341 16.64 9.04 7.00
N ASP A 342 17.42 8.40 6.14
CA ASP A 342 17.57 8.83 4.73
C ASP A 342 16.31 8.55 3.90
N HIS A 343 16.18 9.22 2.75
CA HIS A 343 15.06 9.10 1.82
C HIS A 343 14.71 7.65 1.43
N SER A 344 15.69 6.74 1.35
CA SER A 344 15.44 5.33 1.02
C SER A 344 14.96 4.51 2.22
N ASN A 345 15.29 4.90 3.46
CA ASN A 345 15.02 4.14 4.67
C ASN A 345 13.88 4.72 5.54
N MET A 346 13.41 5.95 5.28
CA MET A 346 12.32 6.61 6.02
C MET A 346 10.95 5.90 6.02
N VAL A 347 10.78 4.84 5.23
CA VAL A 347 9.57 4.00 5.16
C VAL A 347 9.84 2.52 5.52
N LYS A 348 11.06 2.19 5.97
CA LYS A 348 11.54 0.81 6.23
C LYS A 348 11.64 0.50 7.73
N PHE A 349 10.58 0.83 8.47
CA PHE A 349 10.56 0.73 9.92
C PHE A 349 10.88 -0.66 10.46
N ALA A 350 11.60 -0.72 11.57
CA ALA A 350 11.84 -1.93 12.34
C ALA A 350 10.60 -2.36 13.16
N PRO A 351 10.55 -3.59 13.69
CA PRO A 351 9.61 -3.92 14.77
C PRO A 351 9.90 -3.04 15.99
N GLY A 352 8.88 -2.36 16.52
CA GLY A 352 9.03 -1.44 17.66
C GLY A 352 9.74 -0.11 17.35
N ASP A 353 9.84 0.28 16.08
CA ASP A 353 10.46 1.54 15.65
C ASP A 353 9.69 2.77 16.15
N ALA A 354 10.41 3.76 16.68
CA ALA A 354 9.82 5.00 17.18
C ALA A 354 9.24 5.88 16.07
N ASP A 355 9.79 5.80 14.85
CA ASP A 355 9.25 6.53 13.70
C ASP A 355 7.99 5.84 13.13
N TYR A 356 7.87 4.51 13.26
CA TYR A 356 6.59 3.81 13.03
C TYR A 356 5.54 4.22 14.06
N ALA A 357 5.89 4.29 15.35
CA ALA A 357 4.95 4.71 16.39
C ALA A 357 4.39 6.13 16.14
N ARG A 358 5.21 7.05 15.61
CA ARG A 358 4.78 8.39 15.19
C ARG A 358 3.86 8.34 13.97
N THR A 359 4.26 7.60 12.93
CA THR A 359 3.45 7.36 11.71
C THR A 359 2.09 6.76 12.04
N LEU A 360 2.06 5.80 12.96
CA LEU A 360 0.85 5.11 13.44
C LEU A 360 -0.09 6.03 14.23
N ALA A 361 0.44 7.00 14.98
CA ALA A 361 -0.38 7.99 15.68
C ALA A 361 -1.17 8.86 14.68
N TYR A 362 -0.51 9.37 13.64
CA TYR A 362 -1.18 10.08 12.54
C TYR A 362 -2.16 9.16 11.80
N LEU A 363 -1.78 7.92 11.46
CA LEU A 363 -2.68 6.98 10.76
C LEU A 363 -3.95 6.67 11.56
N ARG A 364 -3.85 6.39 12.87
CA ARG A 364 -5.02 6.16 13.73
C ARG A 364 -5.93 7.40 13.77
N TRP A 365 -5.36 8.60 13.78
CA TRP A 365 -6.14 9.84 13.72
C TRP A 365 -6.86 10.01 12.37
N LEU A 366 -6.16 9.83 11.24
CA LEU A 366 -6.75 9.91 9.89
C LEU A 366 -7.88 8.89 9.69
N VAL A 367 -7.74 7.66 10.20
CA VAL A 367 -8.78 6.63 10.16
C VAL A 367 -10.01 7.00 10.99
N ASN A 368 -9.82 7.58 12.17
CA ASN A 368 -10.93 8.03 13.02
C ASN A 368 -11.68 9.23 12.41
N ASP A 369 -10.95 10.20 11.85
CA ASP A 369 -11.53 11.35 11.14
C ASP A 369 -12.33 10.88 9.92
N THR A 370 -11.72 10.05 9.08
CA THR A 370 -12.33 9.40 7.91
C THR A 370 -13.62 8.64 8.28
N ALA A 371 -13.61 7.90 9.39
CA ALA A 371 -14.78 7.15 9.87
C ALA A 371 -15.88 8.05 10.47
N SER A 372 -15.56 9.27 10.89
CA SER A 372 -16.56 10.28 11.28
C SER A 372 -17.18 10.91 10.03
N GLN A 373 -16.37 11.43 9.11
CA GLN A 373 -16.86 12.03 7.85
C GLN A 373 -17.80 11.10 7.06
N ALA A 374 -17.50 9.79 7.03
CA ALA A 374 -18.34 8.79 6.36
C ALA A 374 -19.70 8.58 7.05
N ARG A 375 -19.77 8.75 8.38
CA ARG A 375 -21.03 8.71 9.14
C ARG A 375 -21.84 9.97 8.92
N ASP A 376 -21.21 11.14 8.96
CA ASP A 376 -21.92 12.42 8.86
C ASP A 376 -22.64 12.55 7.51
N ILE A 377 -22.02 12.08 6.42
CA ILE A 377 -22.66 11.94 5.10
C ILE A 377 -23.81 10.93 5.16
N TYR A 378 -23.57 9.72 5.69
CA TYR A 378 -24.58 8.66 5.75
C TYR A 378 -25.81 8.98 6.62
N TYR A 379 -25.64 9.78 7.68
CA TYR A 379 -26.74 10.25 8.51
C TYR A 379 -27.41 11.51 7.94
N GLY A 380 -26.66 12.42 7.32
CA GLY A 380 -27.20 13.56 6.58
C GLY A 380 -28.18 13.13 5.49
N ASP A 381 -27.78 12.21 4.62
CA ASP A 381 -28.62 11.61 3.56
C ASP A 381 -29.84 10.84 4.10
N ARG A 382 -29.88 10.53 5.41
CA ARG A 382 -31.04 9.88 6.06
C ARG A 382 -31.95 10.85 6.82
N GLN A 383 -31.53 12.10 7.05
CA GLN A 383 -32.39 13.16 7.55
C GLN A 383 -33.05 13.91 6.38
N THR A 384 -32.27 14.25 5.34
CA THR A 384 -32.82 14.86 4.10
C THR A 384 -33.81 13.95 3.36
N ALA A 385 -33.78 12.64 3.59
CA ALA A 385 -34.73 11.68 3.03
C ALA A 385 -36.14 11.74 3.66
N ASN A 386 -36.39 12.58 4.68
CA ASN A 386 -37.66 12.55 5.41
C ASN A 386 -38.25 13.93 5.80
N ASP A 387 -37.52 15.03 5.60
CA ASP A 387 -38.01 16.40 5.83
C ASP A 387 -38.25 17.13 4.50
N GLN A 388 -39.47 17.65 4.28
CA GLN A 388 -39.83 18.42 3.07
C GLN A 388 -39.47 19.91 3.16
N ASP A 389 -38.92 20.37 4.28
CA ASP A 389 -38.69 21.78 4.58
C ASP A 389 -37.20 22.10 4.71
N ILE A 390 -36.60 22.62 3.63
CA ILE A 390 -35.36 23.41 3.69
C ILE A 390 -35.64 24.78 3.05
N PHE A 391 -36.22 25.67 3.86
CA PHE A 391 -36.25 27.11 3.59
C PHE A 391 -35.13 27.79 4.39
N ASP A 392 -34.48 28.80 3.81
CA ASP A 392 -33.65 29.72 4.59
C ASP A 392 -34.49 30.86 5.21
N ALA A 393 -33.89 31.63 6.11
CA ALA A 393 -34.54 32.74 6.83
C ALA A 393 -34.79 34.00 5.95
N SER A 394 -34.63 33.91 4.62
CA SER A 394 -34.96 34.95 3.64
C SER A 394 -36.11 34.56 2.69
N GLY A 395 -36.42 33.26 2.60
CA GLY A 395 -37.55 32.74 1.82
C GLY A 395 -37.35 32.73 0.30
N ALA A 396 -36.11 32.88 -0.18
CA ALA A 396 -35.76 32.76 -1.58
C ALA A 396 -35.26 31.34 -1.91
N VAL A 397 -35.77 30.73 -2.98
CA VAL A 397 -35.25 29.45 -3.48
C VAL A 397 -33.97 29.72 -4.27
N TYR A 398 -32.86 29.07 -3.89
CA TYR A 398 -31.57 29.22 -4.57
C TYR A 398 -31.55 28.45 -5.89
N ASP A 399 -31.62 29.17 -7.01
CA ASP A 399 -31.69 28.61 -8.37
C ASP A 399 -30.28 28.39 -8.95
N TRP A 400 -29.86 27.13 -9.00
CA TRP A 400 -28.57 26.72 -9.57
C TRP A 400 -28.49 26.86 -11.10
N ASP A 401 -29.62 26.83 -11.82
CA ASP A 401 -29.63 27.01 -13.29
C ASP A 401 -29.37 28.48 -13.67
N ALA A 402 -29.77 29.43 -12.82
CA ALA A 402 -29.52 30.85 -13.03
C ALA A 402 -28.02 31.20 -12.98
N GLU A 403 -27.27 30.62 -12.04
CA GLU A 403 -25.83 30.87 -11.90
C GLU A 403 -25.03 30.20 -13.05
N LEU A 404 -25.50 29.05 -13.55
CA LEU A 404 -24.96 28.43 -14.76
C LEU A 404 -25.21 29.25 -16.04
N GLN A 405 -26.37 29.91 -16.17
CA GLN A 405 -26.64 30.83 -17.29
C GLN A 405 -25.78 32.10 -17.23
N ALA A 406 -25.45 32.59 -16.03
CA ALA A 406 -24.52 33.70 -15.85
C ALA A 406 -23.08 33.35 -16.28
N VAL A 407 -22.62 32.13 -16.03
CA VAL A 407 -21.30 31.65 -16.50
C VAL A 407 -21.31 31.37 -18.01
N ALA A 408 -22.43 30.91 -18.57
CA ALA A 408 -22.57 30.61 -20.00
C ALA A 408 -22.63 31.84 -20.93
N SER A 409 -22.57 33.07 -20.40
CA SER A 409 -22.77 34.31 -21.16
C SER A 409 -21.53 35.21 -21.32
N ASP A 410 -20.33 34.77 -20.92
CA ASP A 410 -19.05 35.45 -21.23
C ASP A 410 -18.21 34.68 -22.30
N PRO A 411 -18.22 35.12 -23.58
CA PRO A 411 -17.69 34.33 -24.69
C PRO A 411 -16.22 34.60 -25.01
N TRP A 412 -15.29 33.91 -24.34
CA TRP A 412 -13.89 33.85 -24.81
C TRP A 412 -13.73 32.89 -26.02
N PRO A 413 -13.07 33.31 -27.13
CA PRO A 413 -13.24 32.64 -28.41
C PRO A 413 -12.36 31.39 -28.59
N LEU A 414 -13.00 30.23 -28.76
CA LEU A 414 -12.39 29.06 -29.40
C LEU A 414 -12.54 29.16 -30.92
N GLY A 415 -11.45 29.38 -31.64
CA GLY A 415 -11.45 29.52 -33.10
C GLY A 415 -10.24 28.87 -33.76
N SER A 416 -10.46 27.75 -34.47
CA SER A 416 -9.42 26.93 -35.15
C SER A 416 -8.36 26.33 -34.19
N TRP A 417 -7.62 25.26 -34.52
CA TRP A 417 -7.27 24.71 -35.82
C TRP A 417 -7.37 23.18 -35.88
N ALA A 418 -7.91 22.66 -36.99
CA ALA A 418 -7.79 21.25 -37.36
C ALA A 418 -7.57 21.11 -38.88
N GLN A 419 -6.35 20.73 -39.24
CA GLN A 419 -5.93 20.08 -40.50
C GLN A 419 -5.93 20.85 -41.84
N GLN A 420 -4.70 20.98 -42.38
CA GLN A 420 -4.29 20.94 -43.81
C GLN A 420 -4.64 22.13 -44.75
N PRO A 421 -3.93 22.26 -45.91
CA PRO A 421 -2.63 21.69 -46.32
C PRO A 421 -1.57 22.77 -46.64
N SER A 422 -0.32 22.36 -46.93
CA SER A 422 0.77 23.27 -47.32
C SER A 422 0.69 23.72 -48.80
N PRO A 423 0.81 25.03 -49.10
CA PRO A 423 1.09 25.54 -50.45
C PRO A 423 2.58 25.84 -50.66
N VAL A 424 3.00 25.92 -51.92
CA VAL A 424 4.38 26.21 -52.36
C VAL A 424 4.42 27.58 -53.06
N HIS A 425 5.40 28.45 -52.75
CA HIS A 425 6.10 29.32 -53.70
C HIS A 425 7.28 30.07 -53.04
N GLU A 426 8.50 29.62 -53.34
CA GLU A 426 9.43 30.34 -54.23
C GLU A 426 9.59 31.87 -54.06
N ALA A 427 10.77 32.31 -53.59
CA ALA A 427 11.32 33.64 -53.88
C ALA A 427 12.88 33.67 -53.80
N ALA A 428 13.51 34.01 -54.93
CA ALA A 428 14.86 34.59 -55.14
C ALA A 428 16.14 34.00 -54.45
N ARG A 429 17.18 33.79 -55.27
CA ARG A 429 18.60 33.70 -54.84
C ARG A 429 19.24 35.10 -54.69
N PRO A 430 20.52 35.19 -54.29
CA PRO A 430 21.56 35.30 -55.32
C PRO A 430 22.66 34.21 -55.24
N ASP A 431 23.41 34.07 -56.33
CA ASP A 431 24.42 33.03 -56.54
C ASP A 431 25.83 33.42 -56.04
N ASP A 432 26.72 32.44 -55.82
CA ASP A 432 27.83 32.20 -56.77
C ASP A 432 28.43 30.77 -56.66
N GLN A 433 29.39 30.46 -57.53
CA GLN A 433 29.82 29.12 -57.97
C GLN A 433 30.81 28.37 -57.05
N THR A 434 30.67 27.04 -56.95
CA THR A 434 31.56 26.09 -57.68
C THR A 434 31.13 24.61 -57.55
N ARG A 435 31.34 23.82 -58.61
CA ARG A 435 31.18 22.35 -58.74
C ARG A 435 32.22 21.84 -59.78
N PRO A 436 32.68 20.58 -59.75
CA PRO A 436 31.92 19.43 -60.27
C PRO A 436 31.85 18.24 -59.28
N HIS A 437 30.96 17.24 -59.36
CA HIS A 437 30.24 16.48 -60.42
C HIS A 437 30.94 15.23 -60.95
N GLU A 438 30.36 14.08 -60.57
CA GLU A 438 30.22 12.76 -61.22
C GLU A 438 29.88 11.74 -60.10
N ASP A 439 29.05 10.71 -60.20
CA ASP A 439 27.78 10.39 -60.88
C ASP A 439 27.69 8.84 -60.82
N HIS A 440 26.62 8.25 -60.25
CA HIS A 440 25.83 7.14 -60.82
C HIS A 440 24.94 6.33 -59.82
N ASN A 441 23.87 5.77 -60.39
CA ASN A 441 22.74 5.01 -59.83
C ASN A 441 23.06 3.76 -59.00
N ALA A 442 22.09 3.34 -58.16
CA ALA A 442 21.39 2.05 -58.28
C ALA A 442 20.11 1.99 -57.39
N ASP A 443 19.14 1.13 -57.75
CA ASP A 443 17.85 0.94 -57.04
C ASP A 443 17.71 -0.44 -56.37
N HIS A 444 16.64 -0.58 -55.56
CA HIS A 444 15.87 -1.80 -55.25
C HIS A 444 16.41 -2.96 -54.38
N ALA A 445 15.69 -3.15 -53.25
CA ALA A 445 14.98 -4.39 -52.84
C ALA A 445 15.68 -5.59 -52.15
N ILE A 446 15.13 -5.94 -50.97
CA ILE A 446 14.73 -7.28 -50.45
C ILE A 446 15.79 -8.42 -50.42
N LEU A 447 16.07 -8.97 -49.23
CA LEU A 447 15.85 -10.40 -48.90
C LEU A 447 16.06 -10.73 -47.41
N ASP A 448 15.42 -11.82 -46.96
CA ASP A 448 15.63 -12.46 -45.66
C ASP A 448 16.90 -13.35 -45.65
N ALA A 449 17.42 -13.64 -44.45
CA ALA A 449 18.30 -14.78 -44.20
C ALA A 449 18.06 -15.35 -42.79
N ALA A 450 18.01 -16.67 -42.68
CA ALA A 450 17.99 -17.42 -41.42
C ALA A 450 19.23 -18.32 -41.34
N GLU A 451 19.62 -18.73 -40.12
CA GLU A 451 20.61 -19.79 -39.90
C GLU A 451 20.07 -20.86 -38.95
N GLU A 452 20.69 -22.04 -39.01
CA GLU A 452 20.07 -23.33 -38.67
C GLU A 452 20.55 -23.93 -37.34
N VAL A 453 19.83 -24.94 -36.84
CA VAL A 453 20.32 -25.91 -35.85
C VAL A 453 19.95 -27.32 -36.33
N PRO A 454 20.90 -28.29 -36.40
CA PRO A 454 20.71 -29.52 -37.17
C PRO A 454 20.01 -30.68 -36.43
N GLU A 455 19.28 -31.51 -37.19
CA GLU A 455 18.74 -32.80 -36.73
C GLU A 455 19.77 -33.94 -36.71
N HIS A 456 19.54 -34.94 -35.85
CA HIS A 456 19.95 -36.33 -36.09
C HIS A 456 18.82 -37.31 -35.73
N SER A 457 18.79 -38.47 -36.40
CA SER A 457 17.53 -39.09 -36.85
C SER A 457 17.37 -40.60 -36.52
N LYS A 458 16.23 -41.17 -36.99
CA LYS A 458 15.67 -42.55 -36.83
C LYS A 458 14.74 -42.69 -35.60
N GLY A 459 13.46 -43.09 -35.70
CA GLY A 459 12.58 -43.29 -36.88
C GLY A 459 12.21 -44.75 -37.19
N ARG A 460 10.92 -45.11 -37.09
CA ARG A 460 10.22 -46.22 -37.80
C ARG A 460 8.70 -46.22 -37.53
N ASN A 461 7.93 -46.79 -38.47
CA ASN A 461 6.46 -46.98 -38.43
C ASN A 461 6.05 -48.02 -37.34
N VAL A 462 4.76 -48.27 -37.02
CA VAL A 462 3.75 -49.02 -37.82
C VAL A 462 2.29 -48.67 -37.43
N ASP A 463 1.49 -48.36 -38.46
CA ASP A 463 0.08 -48.62 -38.80
C ASP A 463 -1.04 -49.09 -37.80
N HIS A 464 -2.19 -48.40 -37.92
CA HIS A 464 -3.61 -48.88 -38.04
C HIS A 464 -4.50 -49.38 -36.86
N ALA A 465 -5.82 -49.34 -37.14
CA ALA A 465 -7.02 -49.67 -36.33
C ALA A 465 -7.30 -48.74 -35.13
N ILE A 466 -8.43 -48.04 -34.94
CA ILE A 466 -9.86 -48.16 -35.37
C ILE A 466 -10.59 -49.38 -34.77
N LEU A 467 -11.44 -49.15 -33.76
CA LEU A 467 -12.91 -49.33 -33.82
C LEU A 467 -13.62 -48.94 -32.49
N ASP A 468 -14.78 -48.30 -32.66
CA ASP A 468 -16.04 -48.31 -31.88
C ASP A 468 -16.09 -48.18 -30.33
N THR A 469 -16.85 -47.17 -29.91
CA THR A 469 -17.65 -47.15 -28.67
C THR A 469 -18.89 -48.06 -28.80
N PRO A 470 -19.54 -48.43 -27.68
CA PRO A 470 -20.81 -47.75 -27.40
C PRO A 470 -21.02 -47.37 -25.93
N GLU A 471 -22.14 -46.70 -25.68
CA GLU A 471 -22.64 -46.23 -24.38
C GLU A 471 -23.15 -47.38 -23.50
N GLU A 472 -23.19 -47.16 -22.17
CA GLU A 472 -24.43 -47.38 -21.41
C GLU A 472 -24.40 -46.69 -20.03
N SER A 473 -25.59 -46.40 -19.49
CA SER A 473 -25.80 -45.94 -18.11
C SER A 473 -27.24 -46.23 -17.68
N PRO A 474 -27.45 -46.73 -16.45
CA PRO A 474 -28.68 -46.45 -15.74
C PRO A 474 -28.47 -45.97 -14.30
N GLN A 475 -29.54 -45.42 -13.74
CA GLN A 475 -29.61 -44.78 -12.42
C GLN A 475 -29.93 -45.83 -11.33
N HIS A 476 -29.48 -45.63 -10.07
CA HIS A 476 -30.39 -45.24 -8.97
C HIS A 476 -29.74 -45.07 -7.59
N SER A 477 -30.44 -44.27 -6.78
CA SER A 477 -30.35 -43.98 -5.34
C SER A 477 -30.13 -45.17 -4.39
N GLU A 478 -29.37 -44.97 -3.29
CA GLU A 478 -29.93 -44.64 -1.95
C GLU A 478 -28.83 -44.31 -0.92
N ALA A 479 -29.21 -43.94 0.32
CA ALA A 479 -28.32 -43.38 1.34
C ALA A 479 -27.83 -44.39 2.39
N VAL A 480 -26.58 -44.26 2.83
CA VAL A 480 -26.08 -44.87 4.07
C VAL A 480 -25.34 -43.83 4.90
N ALA A 481 -25.97 -43.36 5.98
CA ALA A 481 -25.26 -42.70 7.06
C ALA A 481 -24.63 -43.79 7.96
N SER A 482 -23.30 -43.84 8.05
CA SER A 482 -22.59 -44.76 8.93
C SER A 482 -21.69 -44.01 9.91
N SER A 483 -21.69 -44.45 11.17
CA SER A 483 -21.02 -43.79 12.29
C SER A 483 -19.59 -44.31 12.47
N PHE A 484 -18.61 -43.41 12.48
CA PHE A 484 -17.26 -43.72 12.98
C PHE A 484 -17.07 -43.17 14.40
N ALA A 485 -17.40 -44.02 15.39
CA ALA A 485 -17.08 -43.78 16.80
C ALA A 485 -15.61 -44.16 17.10
N GLY A 486 -14.66 -43.52 16.41
CA GLY A 486 -13.23 -43.66 16.68
C GLY A 486 -12.85 -42.84 17.92
N ASN A 487 -12.40 -43.50 18.99
CA ASN A 487 -12.12 -42.87 20.29
C ASN A 487 -10.66 -42.40 20.44
N ASP A 488 -10.01 -42.04 19.34
CA ASP A 488 -8.62 -41.61 19.32
C ASP A 488 -8.48 -40.20 19.90
N LYS A 489 -7.76 -40.11 21.02
CA LYS A 489 -7.52 -38.84 21.71
C LYS A 489 -6.38 -38.07 21.05
N MET A 490 -6.74 -37.16 20.14
CA MET A 490 -5.79 -36.29 19.46
C MET A 490 -5.09 -35.34 20.45
N GLU A 491 -3.82 -35.07 20.19
CA GLU A 491 -2.92 -34.30 21.05
C GLU A 491 -2.82 -32.84 20.57
N CYS A 492 -2.83 -31.88 21.49
CA CYS A 492 -2.67 -30.47 21.14
C CYS A 492 -1.20 -30.13 20.88
N PRO A 493 -0.83 -29.62 19.69
CA PRO A 493 0.57 -29.38 19.32
C PRO A 493 1.26 -28.28 20.14
N TYR A 494 0.50 -27.45 20.86
CA TYR A 494 1.02 -26.34 21.68
C TYR A 494 1.24 -26.69 23.15
N CYS A 495 0.68 -27.81 23.65
CA CYS A 495 0.72 -28.14 25.08
C CYS A 495 0.75 -29.65 25.43
N ALA A 496 0.75 -30.54 24.44
CA ALA A 496 0.75 -32.01 24.59
C ALA A 496 -0.47 -32.62 25.34
N ILE A 497 -1.51 -31.85 25.65
CA ILE A 497 -2.72 -32.36 26.30
C ILE A 497 -3.60 -33.09 25.25
N LYS A 498 -4.17 -34.24 25.64
CA LYS A 498 -4.96 -35.12 24.76
C LYS A 498 -6.46 -34.95 24.97
N PHE A 499 -7.20 -34.77 23.87
CA PHE A 499 -8.61 -34.39 23.83
C PHE A 499 -9.40 -35.30 22.88
N THR A 500 -10.73 -35.31 22.99
CA THR A 500 -11.56 -35.83 21.88
C THR A 500 -11.50 -34.87 20.70
N HIS A 501 -11.87 -35.33 19.49
CA HIS A 501 -11.92 -34.48 18.30
C HIS A 501 -12.77 -33.20 18.50
N ARG A 502 -13.84 -33.26 19.30
CA ARG A 502 -14.70 -32.10 19.58
C ARG A 502 -14.04 -31.12 20.54
N ASP A 503 -13.36 -31.65 21.56
CA ASP A 503 -12.74 -30.84 22.61
C ASP A 503 -11.42 -30.20 22.14
N LEU A 504 -10.65 -30.87 21.28
CA LEU A 504 -9.41 -30.31 20.71
C LEU A 504 -9.69 -29.00 19.97
N LYS A 505 -10.73 -28.95 19.11
CA LYS A 505 -11.10 -27.73 18.38
C LYS A 505 -11.47 -26.58 19.33
N ARG A 506 -12.07 -26.89 20.49
CA ARG A 506 -12.38 -25.88 21.52
C ARG A 506 -11.15 -25.46 22.32
N HIS A 507 -10.23 -26.37 22.60
CA HIS A 507 -8.99 -26.06 23.32
C HIS A 507 -8.01 -25.25 22.47
N LEU A 508 -7.90 -25.51 21.16
CA LEU A 508 -7.02 -24.75 20.25
C LEU A 508 -7.31 -23.23 20.29
N LEU A 509 -8.57 -22.83 20.47
CA LEU A 509 -8.96 -21.41 20.63
C LEU A 509 -8.30 -20.72 21.84
N THR A 510 -7.94 -21.47 22.89
CA THR A 510 -7.26 -20.90 24.08
C THR A 510 -5.81 -20.49 23.82
N HIS A 511 -5.20 -20.97 22.74
CA HIS A 511 -3.86 -20.54 22.29
C HIS A 511 -3.92 -19.29 21.38
N ASN A 512 -5.09 -18.97 20.82
CA ASN A 512 -5.29 -17.85 19.88
C ASN A 512 -5.75 -16.52 20.54
N GLN A 513 -5.92 -16.48 21.86
CA GLN A 513 -6.27 -15.27 22.66
C GLN A 513 -7.63 -14.59 22.35
N GLU A 514 -8.50 -15.16 21.52
CA GLU A 514 -9.81 -14.58 21.15
C GLU A 514 -10.92 -14.71 22.23
N ASN A 515 -10.56 -14.79 23.52
CA ASN A 515 -11.50 -14.68 24.65
C ASN A 515 -10.73 -14.32 25.96
N PRO A 516 -11.34 -13.59 26.91
CA PRO A 516 -10.61 -12.84 27.95
C PRO A 516 -10.15 -13.65 29.18
N TYR A 517 -10.23 -14.99 29.14
CA TYR A 517 -9.83 -15.84 30.27
C TYR A 517 -8.37 -16.27 30.12
N VAL A 518 -7.48 -15.51 30.79
CA VAL A 518 -6.02 -15.71 30.77
C VAL A 518 -5.65 -17.11 31.27
N ALA A 519 -5.05 -17.92 30.40
CA ALA A 519 -4.46 -19.20 30.76
C ALA A 519 -3.15 -18.99 31.54
N THR A 520 -3.22 -18.96 32.87
CA THR A 520 -2.05 -18.75 33.73
C THR A 520 -1.10 -19.95 33.73
N ARG A 521 -0.03 -19.82 32.95
CA ARG A 521 1.33 -20.35 33.20
C ARG A 521 1.45 -21.87 33.36
N ALA A 522 1.90 -22.56 32.31
CA ALA A 522 2.46 -23.89 32.43
C ALA A 522 3.71 -23.88 33.36
N ALA A 523 3.77 -24.83 34.28
CA ALA A 523 4.88 -24.96 35.23
C ALA A 523 5.88 -26.05 34.80
N ILE A 524 7.13 -25.89 35.24
CA ILE A 524 8.18 -26.91 35.11
C ILE A 524 7.77 -28.13 35.95
N PRO A 525 7.89 -29.38 35.45
CA PRO A 525 7.48 -30.57 36.21
C PRO A 525 8.37 -30.77 37.44
N GLY A 526 7.78 -30.78 38.64
CA GLY A 526 8.49 -31.22 39.85
C GLY A 526 8.14 -30.57 41.19
N ARG A 527 6.86 -30.48 41.58
CA ARG A 527 6.45 -30.57 43.01
C ARG A 527 4.96 -30.83 43.21
N GLU A 528 4.62 -31.22 44.44
CA GLU A 528 3.33 -31.81 44.82
C GLU A 528 2.22 -30.79 45.14
N THR A 529 1.02 -31.32 45.31
CA THR A 529 -0.26 -30.63 45.52
C THR A 529 -0.32 -29.69 46.72
N THR A 530 -1.12 -28.63 46.59
CA THR A 530 -2.27 -28.43 47.50
C THR A 530 -3.32 -27.54 46.85
N SER A 531 -4.59 -27.74 47.23
CA SER A 531 -5.72 -26.90 46.82
C SER A 531 -5.95 -25.75 47.79
N VAL A 532 -6.76 -24.76 47.38
CA VAL A 532 -7.88 -24.21 48.17
C VAL A 532 -8.72 -23.30 47.27
N THR A 533 -10.04 -23.49 47.29
CA THR A 533 -11.03 -22.49 46.88
C THR A 533 -11.45 -21.70 48.12
N ASP A 534 -11.69 -20.39 48.01
CA ASP A 534 -12.92 -19.72 48.48
C ASP A 534 -12.78 -18.19 48.68
N ALA A 535 -13.94 -17.57 48.91
CA ALA A 535 -14.13 -16.30 49.64
C ALA A 535 -13.63 -14.99 49.00
N ALA A 536 -14.38 -14.51 48.01
CA ALA A 536 -14.47 -13.07 47.76
C ALA A 536 -15.58 -12.43 48.63
N ARG A 537 -15.24 -11.70 49.71
CA ARG A 537 -16.06 -10.56 50.19
C ARG A 537 -15.40 -9.69 51.27
N SER A 538 -15.50 -8.37 51.06
CA SER A 538 -15.82 -7.34 52.06
C SER A 538 -14.99 -7.24 53.36
N LEU A 539 -14.30 -6.09 53.53
CA LEU A 539 -14.75 -5.07 54.51
C LEU A 539 -14.16 -3.68 54.18
N ARG A 540 -14.71 -2.62 54.78
CA ARG A 540 -14.32 -1.21 54.54
C ARG A 540 -13.64 -0.62 55.79
N GLN A 541 -12.48 0.01 55.58
CA GLN A 541 -11.97 1.15 56.37
C GLN A 541 -11.75 0.92 57.90
N PRO A 542 -11.23 1.91 58.66
CA PRO A 542 -9.99 2.67 58.42
C PRO A 542 -9.06 2.60 59.65
N THR A 543 -7.94 3.35 59.66
CA THR A 543 -7.53 4.34 60.70
C THR A 543 -6.00 4.54 60.84
N HIS A 544 -5.63 5.68 61.44
CA HIS A 544 -4.36 6.03 62.11
C HIS A 544 -3.02 6.05 61.35
N SER A 545 -2.61 7.27 60.99
CA SER A 545 -1.22 7.74 61.21
C SER A 545 -0.97 7.99 62.71
N PRO A 546 0.29 7.99 63.15
CA PRO A 546 0.90 9.24 63.64
C PRO A 546 2.21 9.60 62.90
N ALA A 547 2.90 10.66 63.32
CA ALA A 547 4.04 11.30 62.62
C ALA A 547 5.21 11.67 63.58
N ILE A 548 6.21 12.42 63.06
CA ILE A 548 7.40 13.01 63.76
C ILE A 548 8.52 11.96 63.99
N SER A 549 9.84 12.23 63.85
CA SER A 549 10.68 13.41 63.54
C SER A 549 11.72 13.04 62.43
N ASP A 550 12.25 13.90 61.55
CA ASP A 550 12.73 15.30 61.60
C ASP A 550 14.19 15.48 62.11
N SER A 551 15.05 16.06 61.26
CA SER A 551 16.37 16.62 61.59
C SER A 551 16.84 17.61 60.49
N ARG A 552 17.32 18.78 60.91
CA ARG A 552 17.70 19.94 60.06
C ARG A 552 19.22 20.19 60.06
N THR A 553 19.71 20.88 59.03
CA THR A 553 20.65 22.04 59.06
C THR A 553 20.88 22.54 57.61
N ASP A 554 21.04 23.83 57.26
CA ASP A 554 20.75 25.12 57.92
C ASP A 554 20.76 26.27 56.87
N VAL A 555 20.30 27.47 57.24
CA VAL A 555 20.37 28.73 56.45
C VAL A 555 20.78 29.90 57.37
N PRO A 556 21.49 30.94 56.87
CA PRO A 556 20.88 32.28 56.71
C PRO A 556 21.48 33.05 55.49
N TYR A 557 21.14 34.29 55.07
CA TYR A 557 20.13 35.34 55.38
C TYR A 557 19.92 36.14 54.05
N GLY A 558 19.04 37.13 53.87
CA GLY A 558 18.05 37.79 54.75
C GLY A 558 17.24 38.85 53.98
N GLU A 559 16.19 39.40 54.59
CA GLU A 559 15.16 40.30 54.00
C GLU A 559 15.40 41.79 54.40
N PRO A 560 14.42 42.74 54.47
CA PRO A 560 13.07 42.84 53.86
C PRO A 560 12.72 44.24 53.28
N ASN A 561 11.52 44.38 52.66
CA ASN A 561 10.47 45.30 53.17
C ASN A 561 9.12 45.13 52.46
N SER A 562 8.04 45.61 53.09
CA SER A 562 6.62 45.40 52.75
C SER A 562 5.83 46.72 52.70
N ILE A 563 4.52 46.69 52.36
CA ILE A 563 3.38 47.45 52.98
C ILE A 563 2.11 47.48 52.08
N ASN A 564 0.96 47.03 52.61
CA ASN A 564 -0.47 47.48 52.47
C ASN A 564 -1.14 47.73 51.08
N SER A 565 -2.49 47.79 50.89
CA SER A 565 -3.71 47.34 51.63
C SER A 565 -5.00 47.70 50.83
N LEU A 566 -6.20 47.27 51.29
CA LEU A 566 -7.58 47.74 50.89
C LEU A 566 -8.07 47.20 49.51
N SER A 567 -9.25 46.57 49.32
CA SER A 567 -10.69 46.90 49.60
C SER A 567 -11.29 47.92 48.60
N ASN A 568 -12.53 47.83 48.10
CA ASN A 568 -13.67 46.93 48.32
C ASN A 568 -14.72 47.11 47.17
N ASP A 569 -15.82 46.34 47.16
CA ASP A 569 -17.12 46.62 46.45
C ASP A 569 -17.10 46.61 44.87
N ASP A 570 -18.18 46.37 44.11
CA ASP A 570 -19.57 45.90 44.41
C ASP A 570 -20.28 45.24 43.18
N VAL A 571 -21.48 44.65 43.40
CA VAL A 571 -22.63 44.40 42.45
C VAL A 571 -22.35 43.73 41.07
N LEU A 572 -22.89 42.57 40.64
CA LEU A 572 -24.22 41.90 40.67
C LEU A 572 -25.33 42.40 39.71
N GLU A 573 -25.49 41.74 38.55
CA GLU A 573 -26.78 41.31 37.90
C GLU A 573 -26.43 40.66 36.53
N ALA A 574 -26.95 39.52 36.04
CA ALA A 574 -28.04 38.58 36.36
C ALA A 574 -29.40 38.83 35.66
N GLY A 575 -29.73 37.97 34.68
CA GLY A 575 -30.99 38.00 33.89
C GLY A 575 -30.82 38.66 32.50
N GLY A 576 -31.61 38.32 31.46
CA GLY A 576 -32.62 37.25 31.35
C GLY A 576 -33.27 37.21 29.95
N VAL A 577 -33.59 36.00 29.47
CA VAL A 577 -34.37 35.65 28.26
C VAL A 577 -35.83 36.16 28.47
N PRO A 578 -36.62 36.68 27.48
CA PRO A 578 -36.92 35.99 26.21
C PRO A 578 -37.32 36.81 24.94
N THR A 579 -37.50 36.07 23.84
CA THR A 579 -38.44 36.26 22.68
C THR A 579 -38.82 37.67 22.21
N GLU A 580 -38.56 37.97 20.94
CA GLU A 580 -39.46 37.57 19.83
C GLU A 580 -38.64 36.95 18.67
#